data_AF-W5SJZ2-F1
#
_entry.id   AF-W5SJZ2-F1
#
_cell.length_a   1.000
_cell.length_b   1.000
_cell.length_c   1.000
_cell.angle_alpha   90.00
_cell.angle_beta   90.00
_cell.angle_gamma   90.00
#
_symmetry.space_group_name_H-M   'P 1'
#
loop_
_entity.id
_entity.type
_entity.pdbx_description
1 polymer ?
#
loop_
_entity_poly.entity_id
_entity_poly.type
_entity_poly.pdbx_seq_one_letter_code
_entity_poly.pdbx_strand_id
1 'polypeptide(L)'
;MEMNSYMAIGSNIRGANAEAGRAARREVYLTFGYNYRFIRAFGEFAKKLVETPALLTKNKVKLKDFLIKIRKYAKAYYLDVYDTLKKNLSNLESLSAKDVKSLSTKLGALKIAKSTLVSNVVQPLKNKYPIIEKYLVNPLSSSMPVNITVDEIETYWKTLSGKFNSSCDEIIRISGEIKEILGRIRIKG
;
A
#
# COMPACT_ATOMS: atom_id res chain seq x y z
N MET A 1 -22.88 8.21 3.73
CA MET A 1 -21.54 8.81 3.43
C MET A 1 -21.07 8.22 2.10
N GLU A 2 -21.30 8.98 1.03
CA GLU A 2 -21.30 8.48 -0.35
C GLU A 2 -19.90 8.25 -0.92
N MET A 3 -19.82 7.26 -1.81
CA MET A 3 -18.58 6.70 -2.36
C MET A 3 -17.95 7.54 -3.48
N ASN A 4 -18.45 8.77 -3.70
CA ASN A 4 -17.98 9.65 -4.76
C ASN A 4 -16.61 10.30 -4.48
N SER A 5 -16.02 10.11 -3.29
CA SER A 5 -14.72 10.70 -2.94
C SER A 5 -13.49 9.87 -3.31
N TYR A 6 -13.64 8.61 -3.74
CA TYR A 6 -12.49 7.72 -4.00
C TYR A 6 -12.08 7.61 -5.48
N MET A 7 -12.87 8.16 -6.41
CA MET A 7 -12.59 8.14 -7.87
C MET A 7 -12.40 9.52 -8.48
N ALA A 8 -12.46 10.61 -7.69
CA ALA A 8 -12.33 11.97 -8.22
C ALA A 8 -10.86 12.32 -8.49
N ILE A 9 -10.38 11.98 -9.69
CA ILE A 9 -9.35 12.75 -10.37
C ILE A 9 -10.02 14.08 -10.74
N GLY A 10 -10.00 15.03 -9.81
CA GLY A 10 -10.55 16.37 -10.00
C GLY A 10 -11.98 16.56 -9.48
N SER A 11 -12.14 16.78 -8.17
CA SER A 11 -13.18 17.70 -7.67
C SER A 11 -12.84 18.20 -6.27
N ASN A 12 -12.90 19.52 -6.13
CA ASN A 12 -12.65 20.29 -4.91
C ASN A 12 -13.70 19.99 -3.83
N ILE A 13 -13.29 19.41 -2.69
CA ILE A 13 -14.13 19.30 -1.48
C ILE A 13 -13.32 19.76 -0.26
N ARG A 14 -13.84 20.78 0.42
CA ARG A 14 -13.26 21.64 1.48
C ARG A 14 -12.38 20.95 2.55
N GLY A 15 -11.30 21.64 2.94
CA GLY A 15 -10.55 21.57 4.21
C GLY A 15 -10.16 20.16 4.70
N ALA A 16 -10.89 19.65 5.68
CA ALA A 16 -10.61 18.36 6.32
C ALA A 16 -10.83 17.15 5.40
N ASN A 17 -11.83 17.21 4.50
CA ASN A 17 -12.05 16.16 3.50
C ASN A 17 -10.97 16.20 2.41
N ALA A 18 -10.47 17.39 2.08
CA ALA A 18 -9.31 17.53 1.21
C ALA A 18 -8.04 16.94 1.85
N GLU A 19 -7.80 17.19 3.14
CA GLU A 19 -6.64 16.66 3.87
C GLU A 19 -6.70 15.15 4.04
N ALA A 20 -7.82 14.61 4.50
CA ALA A 20 -8.03 13.17 4.60
C ALA A 20 -7.90 12.50 3.22
N GLY A 21 -8.43 13.14 2.17
CA GLY A 21 -8.26 12.69 0.79
C GLY A 21 -6.80 12.72 0.32
N ARG A 22 -6.03 13.77 0.67
CA ARG A 22 -4.60 13.88 0.36
C ARG A 22 -3.80 12.79 1.08
N ALA A 23 -4.05 12.59 2.37
CA ALA A 23 -3.39 11.55 3.16
C ALA A 23 -3.70 10.15 2.59
N ALA A 24 -4.97 9.87 2.26
CA ALA A 24 -5.37 8.62 1.64
C ALA A 24 -4.64 8.36 0.31
N ARG A 25 -4.53 9.36 -0.56
CA ARG A 25 -3.78 9.24 -1.82
C ARG A 25 -2.29 9.00 -1.57
N ARG A 26 -1.70 9.71 -0.61
CA ARG A 26 -0.29 9.53 -0.21
C ARG A 26 -0.01 8.10 0.26
N GLU A 27 -0.88 7.53 1.08
CA GLU A 27 -0.77 6.14 1.55
C GLU A 27 -0.82 5.13 0.39
N VAL A 28 -1.73 5.35 -0.57
CA VAL A 28 -1.79 4.54 -1.79
C VAL A 28 -0.48 4.66 -2.59
N TYR A 29 0.03 5.87 -2.81
CA TYR A 29 1.30 6.06 -3.53
C TYR A 29 2.49 5.42 -2.82
N LEU A 30 2.55 5.53 -1.50
CA LEU A 30 3.57 4.87 -0.67
C LEU A 30 3.53 3.35 -0.82
N THR A 31 2.34 2.73 -0.89
CA THR A 31 2.20 1.28 -1.11
C THR A 31 3.01 0.83 -2.33
N PHE A 32 2.97 1.64 -3.38
CA PHE A 32 3.64 1.39 -4.66
C PHE A 32 5.04 2.04 -4.75
N GLY A 33 5.58 2.55 -3.64
CA GLY A 33 6.89 3.19 -3.58
C GLY A 33 7.00 4.42 -4.48
N TYR A 34 5.90 5.15 -4.69
CA TYR A 34 5.78 6.24 -5.66
C TYR A 34 6.13 5.84 -7.11
N ASN A 35 6.10 4.54 -7.44
CA ASN A 35 6.25 4.11 -8.82
C ASN A 35 4.98 4.50 -9.60
N TYR A 36 5.01 5.67 -10.22
CA TYR A 36 3.91 6.24 -11.01
C TYR A 36 3.33 5.24 -12.02
N ARG A 37 4.18 4.42 -12.62
CA ARG A 37 3.79 3.48 -13.67
C ARG A 37 2.99 2.31 -13.09
N PHE A 38 3.42 1.79 -11.94
CA PHE A 38 2.68 0.77 -11.20
C PHE A 38 1.35 1.32 -10.65
N ILE A 39 1.35 2.56 -10.16
CA ILE A 39 0.13 3.26 -9.71
C ILE A 39 -0.87 3.38 -10.85
N ARG A 40 -0.42 3.79 -12.04
CA ARG A 40 -1.27 3.90 -13.24
C ARG A 40 -1.82 2.53 -13.65
N ALA A 41 -0.97 1.49 -13.69
CA ALA A 41 -1.41 0.15 -14.04
C ALA A 41 -2.48 -0.40 -13.08
N PHE A 42 -2.30 -0.18 -11.78
CA PHE A 42 -3.32 -0.51 -10.77
C PHE A 42 -4.63 0.27 -11.01
N GLY A 43 -4.53 1.56 -11.33
CA GLY A 43 -5.70 2.40 -11.64
C GLY A 43 -6.53 1.85 -12.81
N GLU A 44 -5.88 1.39 -13.88
CA GLU A 44 -6.57 0.79 -15.03
C GLU A 44 -7.25 -0.54 -14.66
N PHE A 45 -6.61 -1.40 -13.87
CA PHE A 45 -7.25 -2.62 -13.37
C PHE A 45 -8.46 -2.31 -12.49
N ALA A 46 -8.33 -1.35 -11.56
CA ALA A 46 -9.41 -0.93 -10.70
C ALA A 46 -10.59 -0.35 -11.52
N LYS A 47 -10.30 0.45 -12.55
CA LYS A 47 -11.29 1.03 -13.47
C LYS A 47 -12.09 -0.07 -14.19
N LYS A 48 -11.40 -1.06 -14.78
CA LYS A 48 -12.04 -2.21 -15.45
C LYS A 48 -12.98 -2.98 -14.54
N LEU A 49 -12.61 -3.18 -13.28
CA LEU A 49 -13.42 -3.91 -12.29
C LEU A 49 -14.75 -3.19 -11.95
N VAL A 50 -14.90 -1.91 -12.28
CA VAL A 50 -16.08 -1.09 -11.93
C VAL A 50 -16.67 -0.34 -13.12
N GLU A 51 -16.31 -0.74 -14.34
CA GLU A 51 -16.60 0.00 -15.57
C GLU A 51 -18.10 0.06 -15.90
N THR A 52 -18.88 -0.94 -15.51
CA THR A 52 -20.34 -0.99 -15.70
C THR A 52 -21.08 -1.02 -14.36
N PRO A 53 -22.38 -0.65 -14.29
CA PRO A 53 -23.17 -0.73 -13.06
C PRO A 53 -23.19 -2.12 -12.42
N ALA A 54 -23.24 -3.18 -13.24
CA ALA A 54 -23.19 -4.57 -12.78
C ALA A 54 -21.83 -4.91 -12.15
N LEU A 55 -20.74 -4.51 -12.80
CA LEU A 55 -19.38 -4.71 -12.29
C LEU A 55 -19.11 -3.90 -11.01
N LEU A 56 -19.56 -2.64 -10.98
CA LEU A 56 -19.51 -1.80 -9.80
C LEU A 56 -20.22 -2.49 -8.62
N THR A 57 -21.44 -3.00 -8.83
CA THR A 57 -22.21 -3.69 -7.79
C THR A 57 -21.46 -4.93 -7.28
N LYS A 58 -20.85 -5.70 -8.17
CA LYS A 58 -20.08 -6.92 -7.86
C LYS A 58 -18.77 -6.66 -7.10
N ASN A 59 -18.02 -5.61 -7.49
CA ASN A 59 -16.62 -5.44 -7.09
C ASN A 59 -16.36 -4.29 -6.11
N LYS A 60 -17.32 -3.38 -5.92
CA LYS A 60 -17.21 -2.20 -5.06
C LYS A 60 -16.67 -2.50 -3.66
N VAL A 61 -17.24 -3.49 -2.98
CA VAL A 61 -16.84 -3.84 -1.60
C VAL A 61 -15.42 -4.39 -1.58
N LYS A 62 -15.11 -5.34 -2.47
CA LYS A 62 -13.77 -5.94 -2.57
C LYS A 62 -12.68 -4.92 -2.87
N LEU A 63 -12.94 -4.00 -3.80
CA LEU A 63 -11.99 -2.95 -4.16
C LEU A 63 -11.80 -1.97 -2.99
N LYS A 64 -12.88 -1.60 -2.30
CA LYS A 64 -12.81 -0.76 -1.09
C LYS A 64 -11.97 -1.43 0.00
N ASP A 65 -12.22 -2.69 0.30
CA ASP A 65 -11.50 -3.42 1.35
C ASP A 65 -10.02 -3.59 1.01
N PHE A 66 -9.71 -3.87 -0.26
CA PHE A 66 -8.34 -3.89 -0.76
C PHE A 66 -7.66 -2.52 -0.57
N LEU A 67 -8.31 -1.43 -0.97
CA LEU A 67 -7.78 -0.06 -0.80
C LEU A 67 -7.55 0.29 0.68
N ILE A 68 -8.45 -0.11 1.57
CA ILE A 68 -8.27 0.07 3.01
C ILE A 68 -7.05 -0.72 3.51
N LYS A 69 -6.88 -1.96 3.06
CA LYS A 69 -5.77 -2.83 3.47
C LYS A 69 -4.42 -2.26 3.03
N ILE A 70 -4.27 -1.85 1.77
CA ILE A 70 -3.01 -1.25 1.29
C ILE A 70 -2.68 0.05 2.04
N ARG A 71 -3.69 0.86 2.36
CA ARG A 71 -3.49 2.10 3.12
C ARG A 71 -3.02 1.83 4.55
N LYS A 72 -3.66 0.87 5.25
CA LYS A 72 -3.23 0.43 6.58
C LYS A 72 -1.79 -0.10 6.56
N TYR A 73 -1.47 -0.96 5.58
CA TYR A 73 -0.12 -1.45 5.35
C TYR A 73 0.88 -0.30 5.14
N ALA A 74 0.59 0.64 4.25
CA ALA A 74 1.51 1.74 3.94
C ALA A 74 1.70 2.69 5.12
N LYS A 75 0.63 3.00 5.85
CA LYS A 75 0.71 3.77 7.09
C LYS A 75 1.60 3.06 8.11
N ALA A 76 1.35 1.78 8.38
CA ALA A 76 2.11 1.00 9.35
C ALA A 76 3.61 0.94 8.98
N TYR A 77 3.91 0.54 7.75
CA TYR A 77 5.28 0.36 7.29
C TYR A 77 6.02 1.69 7.14
N TYR A 78 5.52 2.63 6.33
CA TYR A 78 6.28 3.83 6.00
C TYR A 78 6.15 4.95 7.03
N LEU A 79 4.97 5.13 7.63
CA LEU A 79 4.72 6.26 8.51
C LEU A 79 4.96 5.89 9.97
N ASP A 80 4.29 4.86 10.48
CA ASP A 80 4.41 4.49 11.90
C ASP A 80 5.83 3.98 12.24
N VAL A 81 6.50 3.27 11.32
CA VAL A 81 7.89 2.81 11.53
C VAL A 81 8.92 3.78 10.96
N TYR A 82 9.06 3.88 9.64
CA TYR A 82 10.22 4.57 9.06
C TYR A 82 10.22 6.09 9.26
N ASP A 83 9.07 6.76 9.15
CA ASP A 83 8.99 8.20 9.43
C ASP A 83 9.24 8.49 10.91
N THR A 84 8.70 7.67 11.82
CA THR A 84 8.98 7.77 13.26
C THR A 84 10.45 7.56 13.59
N LEU A 85 11.08 6.52 13.01
CA LEU A 85 12.52 6.27 13.16
C LEU A 85 13.35 7.44 12.68
N LYS A 86 13.04 7.97 11.48
CA LYS A 86 13.74 9.11 10.91
C LYS A 86 13.66 10.34 11.82
N LYS A 87 12.47 10.62 12.37
CA LYS A 87 12.23 11.76 13.28
C LYS A 87 12.93 11.62 14.62
N ASN A 88 13.21 10.41 15.07
CA ASN A 88 13.82 10.15 16.38
C ASN A 88 15.26 9.64 16.28
N LEU A 89 15.92 9.75 15.11
CA LEU A 89 17.26 9.20 14.89
C LEU A 89 18.27 9.65 15.96
N SER A 90 18.24 10.94 16.33
CA SER A 90 19.10 11.52 17.36
C SER A 90 18.78 11.07 18.78
N ASN A 91 17.58 10.51 19.02
CA ASN A 91 17.09 10.16 20.34
C ASN A 91 17.06 8.64 20.57
N LEU A 92 17.50 7.83 19.61
CA LEU A 92 17.56 6.37 19.73
C LEU A 92 18.47 5.92 20.88
N GLU A 93 19.49 6.71 21.22
CA GLU A 93 20.38 6.48 22.38
C GLU A 93 19.65 6.49 23.73
N SER A 94 18.45 7.08 23.80
CA SER A 94 17.65 7.11 25.03
C SER A 94 16.96 5.78 25.34
N LEU A 95 16.92 4.85 24.38
CA LEU A 95 16.35 3.53 24.57
C LEU A 95 17.28 2.66 25.43
N SER A 96 16.68 1.78 26.23
CA SER A 96 17.46 0.77 26.96
C SER A 96 18.15 -0.18 25.98
N ALA A 97 19.26 -0.81 26.38
CA ALA A 97 19.94 -1.82 25.56
C ALA A 97 19.00 -2.96 25.14
N LYS A 98 18.06 -3.35 26.03
CA LYS A 98 17.02 -4.35 25.74
C LYS A 98 16.06 -3.87 24.64
N ASP A 99 15.64 -2.61 24.70
CA ASP A 99 14.75 -2.01 23.68
C ASP A 99 15.46 -1.87 22.33
N VAL A 100 16.72 -1.43 22.31
CA VAL A 100 17.53 -1.35 21.08
C VAL A 100 17.67 -2.73 20.44
N LYS A 101 18.00 -3.77 21.22
CA LYS A 101 18.07 -5.16 20.71
C LYS A 101 16.74 -5.62 20.14
N SER A 102 15.64 -5.36 20.86
CA SER A 102 14.28 -5.71 20.41
C SER A 102 13.90 -4.98 19.11
N LEU A 103 14.17 -3.67 19.03
CA LEU A 103 13.94 -2.85 17.85
C LEU A 103 14.68 -3.39 16.63
N SER A 104 15.97 -3.70 16.79
CA SER A 104 16.80 -4.26 15.72
C SER A 104 16.24 -5.59 15.19
N THR A 105 15.90 -6.52 16.09
CA THR A 105 15.29 -7.81 15.72
C THR A 105 13.98 -7.62 14.96
N LYS A 106 13.10 -6.73 15.44
CA LYS A 106 11.80 -6.48 14.79
C LYS A 106 11.94 -5.77 13.45
N LEU A 107 12.91 -4.87 13.28
CA LEU A 107 13.22 -4.27 11.99
C LEU A 107 13.72 -5.31 10.98
N GLY A 108 14.51 -6.29 11.43
CA GLY A 108 14.88 -7.45 10.63
C GLY A 108 13.66 -8.26 10.18
N ALA A 109 12.77 -8.60 11.11
CA ALA A 109 11.52 -9.30 10.80
C ALA A 109 10.62 -8.51 9.84
N LEU A 110 10.51 -7.19 10.02
CA LEU A 110 9.74 -6.31 9.14
C LEU A 110 10.31 -6.31 7.70
N LYS A 111 11.63 -6.28 7.54
CA LYS A 111 12.30 -6.37 6.24
C LYS A 111 12.03 -7.72 5.56
N ILE A 112 12.04 -8.81 6.32
CA ILE A 112 11.70 -10.14 5.81
C ILE A 112 10.24 -10.18 5.36
N ALA A 113 9.29 -9.74 6.19
CA ALA A 113 7.87 -9.71 5.86
C ALA A 113 7.59 -8.86 4.59
N LYS A 114 8.26 -7.72 4.44
CA LYS A 114 8.19 -6.92 3.21
C LYS A 114 8.76 -7.65 2.00
N SER A 115 9.87 -8.37 2.15
CA SER A 115 10.46 -9.17 1.08
C SER A 115 9.54 -10.31 0.65
N THR A 116 8.88 -10.97 1.61
CA THR A 116 7.86 -12.00 1.36
C THR A 116 6.67 -11.44 0.59
N LEU A 117 6.16 -10.26 0.96
CA LEU A 117 5.09 -9.59 0.19
C LEU A 117 5.54 -9.36 -1.27
N VAL A 118 6.79 -8.94 -1.47
CA VAL A 118 7.33 -8.69 -2.81
C VAL A 118 7.44 -9.98 -3.60
N SER A 119 8.06 -11.03 -3.05
CA SER A 119 8.28 -12.29 -3.75
C SER A 119 6.99 -13.05 -4.03
N ASN A 120 6.01 -12.99 -3.12
CA ASN A 120 4.82 -13.84 -3.19
C ASN A 120 3.62 -13.17 -3.87
N VAL A 121 3.64 -11.83 -4.00
CA VAL A 121 2.51 -11.07 -4.54
C VAL A 121 2.95 -10.12 -5.64
N VAL A 122 3.90 -9.23 -5.34
CA VAL A 122 4.27 -8.16 -6.29
C VAL A 122 4.98 -8.72 -7.52
N GLN A 123 5.94 -9.61 -7.34
CA GLN A 123 6.67 -10.21 -8.47
C GLN A 123 5.79 -11.12 -9.34
N PRO A 124 4.97 -12.03 -8.78
CA PRO A 124 4.01 -12.79 -9.57
C PRO A 124 3.08 -11.89 -10.39
N LEU A 125 2.58 -10.79 -9.81
CA LEU A 125 1.73 -9.85 -10.53
C LEU A 125 2.46 -9.19 -11.71
N LYS A 126 3.70 -8.76 -11.51
CA LYS A 126 4.55 -8.20 -12.59
C LYS A 126 4.80 -9.22 -13.69
N ASN A 127 5.11 -10.46 -13.32
CA ASN A 127 5.36 -11.54 -14.27
C ASN A 127 4.11 -11.92 -15.07
N LYS A 128 2.94 -11.99 -14.42
CA LYS A 128 1.66 -12.30 -15.09
C LYS A 128 1.19 -11.18 -16.00
N TYR A 129 1.42 -9.94 -15.58
CA TYR A 129 1.09 -8.76 -16.35
C TYR A 129 2.36 -7.99 -16.69
N PRO A 130 3.19 -8.48 -17.65
CA PRO A 130 4.39 -7.77 -18.07
C PRO A 130 4.09 -6.39 -18.60
N ILE A 131 2.83 -6.06 -18.90
CA ILE A 131 2.45 -4.68 -19.21
C ILE A 131 2.77 -3.71 -18.06
N ILE A 132 2.71 -4.16 -16.81
CA ILE A 132 3.18 -3.43 -15.64
C ILE A 132 4.66 -3.04 -15.83
N GLU A 133 5.45 -3.89 -16.50
CA GLU A 133 6.84 -3.66 -16.87
C GLU A 133 7.02 -2.97 -18.24
N LYS A 134 6.20 -3.23 -19.27
CA LYS A 134 6.31 -2.56 -20.59
C LYS A 134 5.95 -1.08 -20.50
N TYR A 135 5.09 -0.68 -19.55
CA TYR A 135 4.93 0.73 -19.19
C TYR A 135 6.17 1.36 -18.56
N LEU A 136 7.19 0.59 -18.14
CA LEU A 136 8.52 1.06 -17.71
C LEU A 136 9.38 1.59 -18.87
N VAL A 137 9.00 1.36 -20.12
CA VAL A 137 9.82 1.74 -21.28
C VAL A 137 9.25 2.93 -22.08
N ASN A 138 7.92 3.11 -22.20
CA ASN A 138 7.34 4.25 -22.94
C ASN A 138 6.22 5.00 -22.16
N PRO A 139 6.50 6.20 -21.60
CA PRO A 139 5.56 6.97 -20.79
C PRO A 139 4.40 7.62 -21.57
N LEU A 140 4.49 7.71 -22.91
CA LEU A 140 3.50 8.38 -23.77
C LEU A 140 2.41 7.46 -24.32
N SER A 141 2.46 6.15 -24.05
CA SER A 141 1.40 5.24 -24.50
C SER A 141 0.08 5.56 -23.79
N SER A 142 -0.95 5.88 -24.58
CA SER A 142 -2.19 6.53 -24.15
C SER A 142 -3.24 5.59 -23.58
N SER A 143 -3.09 4.28 -23.72
CA SER A 143 -4.05 3.30 -23.19
C SER A 143 -3.36 1.96 -22.97
N MET A 144 -3.83 1.21 -21.95
CA MET A 144 -3.49 -0.21 -21.78
C MET A 144 -4.03 -0.94 -23.00
N PRO A 145 -3.20 -1.38 -23.98
CA PRO A 145 -3.66 -2.24 -25.04
C PRO A 145 -3.60 -3.65 -24.45
N VAL A 146 -4.57 -3.97 -23.60
CA VAL A 146 -4.68 -5.33 -23.09
C VAL A 146 -6.11 -5.77 -23.13
N ASN A 147 -6.31 -6.86 -23.86
CA ASN A 147 -7.44 -7.78 -23.73
C ASN A 147 -7.40 -8.51 -22.37
N ILE A 148 -7.02 -7.82 -21.28
CA ILE A 148 -7.24 -8.34 -19.93
C ILE A 148 -8.72 -8.14 -19.63
N THR A 149 -9.39 -9.27 -19.48
CA THR A 149 -10.79 -9.35 -19.10
C THR A 149 -10.96 -9.16 -17.60
N VAL A 150 -12.16 -8.78 -17.17
CA VAL A 150 -12.51 -8.69 -15.75
C VAL A 150 -12.34 -10.03 -15.05
N ASP A 151 -12.74 -11.12 -15.70
CA ASP A 151 -12.67 -12.46 -15.13
C ASP A 151 -11.22 -12.94 -14.92
N GLU A 152 -10.30 -12.56 -15.81
CA GLU A 152 -8.86 -12.81 -15.60
C GLU A 152 -8.31 -12.03 -14.40
N ILE A 153 -8.67 -10.75 -14.24
CA ILE A 153 -8.25 -9.94 -13.08
C ILE A 153 -8.77 -10.58 -11.79
N GLU A 154 -10.06 -10.91 -11.75
CA GLU A 154 -10.68 -11.50 -10.56
C GLU A 154 -10.08 -12.88 -10.23
N THR A 155 -9.92 -13.74 -11.23
CA THR A 155 -9.36 -15.09 -11.06
C THR A 155 -7.94 -15.01 -10.55
N TYR A 156 -7.11 -14.18 -11.17
CA TYR A 156 -5.72 -14.05 -10.77
C TYR A 156 -5.60 -13.43 -9.37
N TRP A 157 -6.40 -12.41 -9.05
CA TRP A 157 -6.41 -11.83 -7.72
C TRP A 157 -6.80 -12.84 -6.63
N LYS A 158 -7.78 -13.72 -6.87
CA LYS A 158 -8.14 -14.79 -5.92
C LYS A 158 -6.92 -15.64 -5.53
N THR A 159 -6.05 -15.97 -6.48
CA THR A 159 -4.83 -16.76 -6.22
C THR A 159 -3.82 -16.06 -5.31
N LEU A 160 -3.77 -14.73 -5.32
CA LEU A 160 -2.77 -13.94 -4.58
C LEU A 160 -3.33 -13.35 -3.28
N SER A 161 -4.64 -13.14 -3.19
CA SER A 161 -5.32 -12.40 -2.12
C SER A 161 -5.00 -12.94 -0.72
N GLY A 162 -4.94 -14.26 -0.54
CA GLY A 162 -4.59 -14.88 0.74
C GLY A 162 -3.16 -14.53 1.17
N LYS A 163 -2.18 -14.66 0.26
CA LYS A 163 -0.77 -14.33 0.50
C LYS A 163 -0.59 -12.83 0.76
N PHE A 164 -1.30 -12.00 0.01
CA PHE A 164 -1.33 -10.55 0.21
C PHE A 164 -1.86 -10.18 1.60
N ASN A 165 -3.03 -10.68 1.98
CA ASN A 165 -3.65 -10.38 3.26
C ASN A 165 -2.74 -10.78 4.42
N SER A 166 -2.25 -12.02 4.41
CA SER A 166 -1.32 -12.52 5.43
C SER A 166 -0.05 -11.66 5.54
N SER A 167 0.56 -11.29 4.42
CA SER A 167 1.76 -10.45 4.43
C SER A 167 1.48 -9.03 4.96
N CYS A 168 0.35 -8.43 4.58
CA CYS A 168 -0.04 -7.12 5.09
C CYS A 168 -0.33 -7.16 6.59
N ASP A 169 -1.04 -8.18 7.08
CA ASP A 169 -1.36 -8.34 8.50
C ASP A 169 -0.10 -8.53 9.34
N GLU A 170 0.85 -9.33 8.85
CA GLU A 170 2.13 -9.52 9.53
C GLU A 170 2.95 -8.23 9.59
N ILE A 171 3.00 -7.47 8.51
CA ILE A 171 3.68 -6.17 8.49
C ILE A 171 3.02 -5.19 9.46
N ILE A 172 1.69 -5.13 9.48
CA ILE A 172 0.95 -4.24 10.39
C ILE A 172 1.23 -4.63 11.85
N ARG A 173 1.22 -5.93 12.17
CA ARG A 173 1.52 -6.45 13.51
C ARG A 173 2.93 -6.06 13.96
N ILE A 174 3.95 -6.39 13.17
CA ILE A 174 5.36 -6.07 13.50
C ILE A 174 5.56 -4.55 13.63
N SER A 175 4.93 -3.77 12.75
CA SER A 175 5.01 -2.30 12.80
C SER A 175 4.40 -1.73 14.09
N GLY A 176 3.30 -2.31 14.59
CA GLY A 176 2.72 -1.94 15.87
C GLY A 176 3.68 -2.17 17.04
N GLU A 177 4.34 -3.33 17.07
CA GLU A 177 5.34 -3.66 18.10
C GLU A 177 6.56 -2.73 18.04
N ILE A 178 7.01 -2.35 16.84
CA ILE A 178 8.08 -1.36 16.68
C ILE A 178 7.63 0.00 17.20
N LYS A 179 6.41 0.43 16.87
CA LYS A 179 5.84 1.70 17.32
C LYS A 179 5.79 1.79 18.84
N GLU A 180 5.43 0.71 19.53
CA GLU A 180 5.45 0.66 21.00
C GLU A 180 6.86 0.85 21.58
N ILE A 181 7.89 0.28 20.95
CA ILE A 181 9.27 0.48 21.39
C ILE A 181 9.71 1.93 21.16
N LEU A 182 9.40 2.48 19.98
CA LEU A 182 9.73 3.88 19.66
C LEU A 182 8.97 4.87 20.56
N GLY A 183 7.79 4.51 21.04
CA GLY A 183 7.04 5.30 22.03
C GLY A 183 7.72 5.44 23.40
N ARG A 184 8.79 4.66 23.68
CA ARG A 184 9.58 4.73 24.92
C ARG A 184 10.74 5.73 24.84
N ILE A 185 10.99 6.30 23.67
CA ILE A 185 12.02 7.32 23.47
C ILE A 185 11.66 8.55 24.31
N ARG A 186 12.59 8.95 25.17
CA ARG A 186 12.47 10.18 25.95
C ARG A 186 12.96 11.34 25.09
N ILE A 187 12.12 12.32 24.80
CA ILE A 187 12.55 13.55 24.14
C ILE A 187 13.35 14.34 25.18
N LYS A 188 14.67 14.47 24.97
CA LYS A 188 15.47 15.44 25.72
C LYS A 188 15.03 16.83 25.25
N GLY A 189 14.48 17.63 26.18
CA GLY A 189 14.11 19.02 25.96
C GLY A 189 15.33 19.92 25.79
#